data_AF-A0A1V4ZB06-F1
#
_entry.id   AF-A0A1V4ZB06-F1
#
_cell.length_a   1.000
_cell.length_b   1.000
_cell.length_c   1.000
_cell.angle_alpha   90.00
_cell.angle_beta   90.00
_cell.angle_gamma   90.00
#
_symmetry.space_group_name_H-M   'P 1'
#
loop_
_entity.id
_entity.type
_entity.pdbx_description
1 polymer ?
#
loop_
_entity_poly.entity_id
_entity_poly.type
_entity_poly.pdbx_seq_one_letter_code
_entity_poly.pdbx_strand_id
1 'polypeptide(L)'
;MEEALTNGNDVTLAQALSSKEMWAEYEPSPLGGIRKTEPERAAKTLARMEFNTWYVRGLCRRLMEEGETMVQIYRAEAADAPGDICDAYENMFLEIRFLYNGHRIKYWPVRNDRAFSVPCGPQCRHSVRRISSSAKAMIELEEKQFGAAFRRPGP
;
A
#
# COMPACT_ATOMS: atom_id res chain seq x y z
N MET A 1 16.15 -4.44 -15.99
CA MET A 1 15.58 -4.11 -14.66
C MET A 1 15.82 -2.65 -14.31
N GLU A 2 17.06 -2.16 -14.35
CA GLU A 2 17.40 -0.74 -14.09
C GLU A 2 16.54 0.25 -14.86
N GLU A 3 16.39 0.09 -16.18
CA GLU A 3 15.52 0.93 -17.01
C GLU A 3 14.07 0.99 -16.51
N ALA A 4 13.51 -0.14 -16.07
CA ALA A 4 12.14 -0.22 -15.56
C ALA A 4 11.99 0.49 -14.21
N LEU A 5 13.05 0.54 -13.40
CA LEU A 5 13.05 1.25 -12.11
C LEU A 5 13.20 2.76 -12.29
N THR A 6 14.01 3.19 -13.26
CA THR A 6 14.32 4.61 -13.47
C THR A 6 13.24 5.32 -14.29
N ASN A 7 12.78 4.69 -15.38
CA ASN A 7 11.90 5.31 -16.37
C ASN A 7 10.58 4.55 -16.58
N GLY A 8 10.41 3.42 -15.89
CA GLY A 8 9.29 2.51 -16.08
C GLY A 8 8.14 2.68 -15.09
N ASN A 9 7.31 1.64 -15.05
CA ASN A 9 6.19 1.49 -14.14
C ASN A 9 6.12 0.04 -13.63
N ASP A 10 5.09 -0.27 -12.86
CA ASP A 10 4.86 -1.61 -12.34
C ASP A 10 4.72 -2.67 -13.45
N VAL A 11 4.17 -2.31 -14.62
CA VAL A 11 4.07 -3.21 -15.77
C VAL A 11 5.44 -3.53 -16.37
N THR A 12 6.28 -2.51 -16.64
CA THR A 12 7.62 -2.74 -17.21
C THR A 12 8.55 -3.43 -16.23
N LEU A 13 8.39 -3.17 -14.92
CA LEU A 13 9.14 -3.89 -13.89
C LEU A 13 8.69 -5.35 -13.78
N ALA A 14 7.38 -5.63 -13.85
CA ALA A 14 6.88 -7.01 -13.87
C ALA A 14 7.41 -7.79 -15.07
N GLN A 15 7.49 -7.17 -16.25
CA GLN A 15 8.10 -7.77 -17.44
C GLN A 15 9.60 -8.04 -17.22
N ALA A 16 10.32 -7.08 -16.63
CA ALA A 16 11.75 -7.24 -16.34
C ALA A 16 12.04 -8.29 -15.25
N LEU A 17 11.05 -8.66 -14.45
CA LEU A 17 11.12 -9.64 -13.36
C LEU A 17 10.56 -11.02 -13.75
N SER A 18 10.05 -11.24 -14.96
CA SER A 18 9.30 -12.46 -15.29
C SER A 18 10.16 -13.71 -15.56
N SER A 19 11.49 -13.56 -15.73
CA SER A 19 12.37 -14.69 -16.02
C SER A 19 12.43 -15.67 -14.83
N LYS A 20 12.34 -16.97 -15.14
CA LYS A 20 12.24 -18.05 -14.15
C LYS A 20 13.44 -18.08 -13.20
N GLU A 21 14.61 -17.70 -13.71
CA GLU A 21 15.90 -17.74 -13.02
C GLU A 21 15.98 -16.75 -11.84
N MET A 22 15.10 -15.74 -11.79
CA MET A 22 15.00 -14.79 -10.67
C MET A 22 14.16 -15.32 -9.50
N TRP A 23 13.45 -16.42 -9.68
CA TRP A 23 12.51 -16.95 -8.69
C TRP A 23 12.91 -18.32 -8.21
N ALA A 24 12.67 -18.58 -6.92
CA ALA A 24 12.72 -19.95 -6.41
C ALA A 24 11.68 -20.81 -7.16
N GLU A 25 12.02 -22.06 -7.45
CA GLU A 25 11.12 -22.96 -8.17
C GLU A 25 9.83 -23.28 -7.40
N TYR A 26 9.92 -23.24 -6.06
CA TYR A 26 8.81 -23.51 -5.15
C TYR A 26 8.65 -22.37 -4.14
N GLU A 27 7.40 -22.08 -3.79
CA GLU A 27 7.01 -21.07 -2.80
C GLU A 27 6.00 -21.65 -1.80
N PRO A 28 5.90 -21.08 -0.58
CA PRO A 28 4.84 -21.45 0.36
C PRO A 28 3.45 -21.25 -0.25
N SER A 29 2.59 -22.25 -0.11
CA SER A 29 1.18 -22.13 -0.51
C SER A 29 0.38 -21.43 0.58
N PRO A 30 -0.52 -20.47 0.25
CA PRO A 30 -1.47 -19.91 1.20
C PRO A 30 -2.40 -20.95 1.83
N LEU A 31 -2.60 -22.11 1.18
CA LEU A 31 -3.41 -23.22 1.67
C LEU A 31 -2.60 -24.24 2.50
N GLY A 32 -1.33 -23.95 2.78
CA GLY A 32 -0.40 -24.86 3.43
C GLY A 32 0.40 -25.71 2.43
N GLY A 33 1.62 -26.07 2.82
CA GLY A 33 2.58 -26.80 1.97
C GLY A 33 3.39 -25.91 1.02
N ILE A 34 4.00 -26.53 0.01
CA ILE A 34 4.75 -25.86 -1.06
C ILE A 34 4.00 -25.98 -2.38
N ARG A 35 4.07 -24.95 -3.22
CA ARG A 35 3.56 -24.96 -4.60
C ARG A 35 4.64 -24.50 -5.56
N LYS A 36 4.48 -24.83 -6.84
CA LYS A 36 5.35 -24.31 -7.89
C LYS A 36 5.13 -22.79 -8.01
N THR A 37 6.21 -22.04 -8.06
CA THR A 37 6.14 -20.59 -8.28
C THR A 37 5.64 -20.32 -9.69
N GLU A 38 4.77 -19.32 -9.83
CA GLU A 38 4.34 -18.77 -11.12
C GLU A 38 5.08 -17.45 -11.36
N PRO A 39 6.20 -17.42 -12.10
CA PRO A 39 7.07 -16.24 -12.20
C PRO A 39 6.34 -14.99 -12.66
N GLU A 40 5.42 -15.10 -13.63
CA GLU A 40 4.64 -13.95 -14.10
C GLU A 40 3.74 -13.35 -13.00
N ARG A 41 3.09 -14.21 -12.21
CA ARG A 41 2.23 -13.78 -11.11
C ARG A 41 3.05 -13.17 -9.98
N ALA A 42 4.17 -13.80 -9.64
CA ALA A 42 5.09 -13.32 -8.62
C ALA A 42 5.69 -11.96 -9.00
N ALA A 43 6.13 -11.82 -10.26
CA ALA A 43 6.66 -10.57 -10.82
C ALA A 43 5.64 -9.44 -10.80
N LYS A 44 4.40 -9.69 -11.25
CA LYS A 44 3.31 -8.70 -11.19
C LYS A 44 3.02 -8.26 -9.75
N THR A 45 2.97 -9.22 -8.83
CA THR A 45 2.69 -8.94 -7.41
C THR A 45 3.79 -8.08 -6.79
N LEU A 46 5.06 -8.47 -6.98
CA LEU A 46 6.21 -7.74 -6.46
C LEU A 46 6.29 -6.33 -7.06
N ALA A 47 6.18 -6.20 -8.39
CA ALA A 47 6.28 -4.92 -9.07
C ALA A 47 5.20 -3.94 -8.60
N ARG A 48 3.93 -4.37 -8.56
CA ARG A 48 2.82 -3.55 -8.04
C ARG A 48 3.07 -3.11 -6.60
N MET A 49 3.46 -4.05 -5.73
CA MET A 49 3.73 -3.76 -4.33
C MET A 49 4.81 -2.70 -4.16
N GLU A 50 5.95 -2.88 -4.84
CA GLU A 50 7.11 -2.02 -4.68
C GLU A 50 6.84 -0.61 -5.24
N PHE A 51 6.20 -0.50 -6.40
CA PHE A 51 5.77 0.79 -6.94
C PHE A 51 4.81 1.52 -6.02
N ASN A 52 3.76 0.84 -5.54
CA ASN A 52 2.79 1.47 -4.64
C ASN A 52 3.44 1.86 -3.29
N THR A 53 4.33 1.03 -2.76
CA THR A 53 5.07 1.31 -1.52
C THR A 53 5.86 2.61 -1.62
N TRP A 54 6.56 2.83 -2.73
CA TRP A 54 7.33 4.06 -2.97
C TRP A 54 6.45 5.24 -3.36
N TYR A 55 5.39 5.02 -4.14
CA TYR A 55 4.38 6.03 -4.45
C TYR A 55 3.77 6.63 -3.18
N VAL A 56 3.32 5.77 -2.25
CA VAL A 56 2.75 6.21 -0.95
C VAL A 56 3.76 7.06 -0.19
N ARG A 57 5.03 6.64 -0.11
CA ARG A 57 6.08 7.40 0.58
C ARG A 57 6.31 8.78 -0.06
N GLY A 58 6.44 8.81 -1.39
CA GLY A 58 6.69 10.02 -2.16
C GLY A 58 5.53 11.00 -2.10
N LEU A 59 4.30 10.51 -2.26
CA LEU A 59 3.09 11.32 -2.13
C LEU A 59 2.97 11.89 -0.72
N CYS A 60 3.19 11.08 0.32
CA CYS A 60 3.18 11.55 1.71
C CYS A 60 4.21 12.67 1.94
N ARG A 61 5.44 12.52 1.42
CA ARG A 61 6.46 13.56 1.51
C ARG A 61 5.99 14.86 0.88
N ARG A 62 5.52 14.79 -0.37
CA ARG A 62 5.05 15.96 -1.11
C ARG A 62 3.89 16.67 -0.40
N LEU A 63 2.91 15.91 0.07
CA LEU A 63 1.75 16.49 0.76
C LEU A 63 2.15 17.16 2.09
N MET A 64 3.13 16.62 2.82
CA MET A 64 3.69 17.29 4.00
C MET A 64 4.35 18.62 3.66
N GLU A 65 5.10 18.69 2.55
CA GLU A 65 5.74 19.93 2.08
C GLU A 65 4.71 20.99 1.68
N GLU A 66 3.55 20.56 1.20
CA GLU A 66 2.40 21.42 0.88
C GLU A 66 1.53 21.78 2.11
N GLY A 67 1.89 21.30 3.32
CA GLY A 67 1.18 21.59 4.56
C GLY A 67 -0.08 20.75 4.80
N GLU A 68 -0.29 19.69 4.02
CA GLU A 68 -1.37 18.74 4.29
C GLU A 68 -1.00 17.81 5.46
N THR A 69 -2.01 17.42 6.23
CA THR A 69 -1.86 16.50 7.37
C THR A 69 -2.46 15.13 7.12
N MET A 70 -3.40 15.02 6.18
CA MET A 70 -4.23 13.82 5.99
C MET A 70 -4.21 13.32 4.55
N VAL A 71 -4.35 12.00 4.40
CA VAL A 71 -4.62 11.31 3.14
C VAL A 71 -5.80 10.37 3.29
N GLN A 72 -6.42 10.01 2.17
CA GLN A 72 -7.48 9.01 2.14
C GLN A 72 -6.97 7.71 1.51
N ILE A 73 -7.30 6.58 2.12
CA ILE A 73 -7.11 5.26 1.52
C ILE A 73 -8.21 5.01 0.48
N TYR A 74 -7.82 4.53 -0.70
CA TYR A 74 -8.75 4.14 -1.75
C TYR A 74 -8.30 2.83 -2.41
N ARG A 75 -9.23 2.14 -3.06
CA ARG A 75 -8.96 0.96 -3.86
C ARG A 75 -8.36 1.35 -5.22
N ALA A 76 -7.11 1.00 -5.43
CA ALA A 76 -6.37 1.28 -6.66
C ALA A 76 -6.59 0.22 -7.74
N GLU A 77 -7.04 -0.98 -7.36
CA GLU A 77 -7.29 -2.07 -8.29
C GLU A 77 -8.48 -2.92 -7.82
N ALA A 78 -9.20 -3.53 -8.77
CA ALA A 78 -10.29 -4.45 -8.45
C ALA A 78 -9.80 -5.64 -7.62
N ALA A 79 -10.64 -6.11 -6.71
CA ALA A 79 -10.38 -7.35 -5.99
C ALA A 79 -10.67 -8.54 -6.91
N ASP A 80 -9.81 -9.56 -6.87
CA ASP A 80 -10.05 -10.82 -7.59
C ASP A 80 -11.10 -11.68 -6.87
N ALA A 81 -11.27 -11.46 -5.55
CA ALA A 81 -12.24 -12.13 -4.69
C ALA A 81 -12.64 -11.20 -3.51
N PRO A 82 -13.85 -11.33 -2.95
CA PRO A 82 -14.26 -10.56 -1.77
C PRO A 82 -13.49 -10.99 -0.51
N GLY A 83 -13.23 -10.04 0.40
CA GLY A 83 -12.72 -10.33 1.74
C GLY A 83 -11.20 -10.17 1.90
N ASP A 84 -10.61 -9.14 1.28
CA ASP A 84 -9.21 -8.82 1.57
C ASP A 84 -9.12 -8.24 2.98
N ILE A 85 -8.08 -8.61 3.73
CA ILE A 85 -7.85 -8.11 5.10
C ILE A 85 -7.76 -6.57 5.13
N CYS A 86 -7.41 -5.93 4.01
CA CYS A 86 -7.38 -4.48 3.90
C CYS A 86 -8.73 -3.78 3.64
N ASP A 87 -9.81 -4.51 3.39
CA ASP A 87 -11.12 -3.90 3.08
C ASP A 87 -11.62 -3.02 4.23
N ALA A 88 -11.26 -3.37 5.47
CA ALA A 88 -11.56 -2.56 6.66
C ALA A 88 -10.93 -1.16 6.64
N TYR A 89 -9.91 -0.92 5.80
CA TYR A 89 -9.22 0.37 5.69
C TYR A 89 -9.72 1.23 4.53
N GLU A 90 -10.59 0.71 3.67
CA GLU A 90 -11.07 1.46 2.52
C GLU A 90 -11.81 2.73 2.96
N ASN A 91 -11.57 3.85 2.28
CA ASN A 91 -12.11 5.17 2.58
C ASN A 91 -11.68 5.81 3.91
N MET A 92 -10.85 5.14 4.72
CA MET A 92 -10.30 5.75 5.93
C MET A 92 -9.43 6.96 5.62
N PHE A 93 -9.52 7.97 6.48
CA PHE A 93 -8.63 9.13 6.49
C PHE A 93 -7.54 8.92 7.55
N LEU A 94 -6.28 9.07 7.15
CA LEU A 94 -5.13 8.84 8.02
C LEU A 94 -4.17 10.03 8.01
N GLU A 95 -3.55 10.26 9.16
CA GLU A 95 -2.45 11.21 9.27
C GLU A 95 -1.26 10.74 8.42
N ILE A 96 -0.76 11.66 7.59
CA ILE A 96 0.35 11.41 6.67
C ILE A 96 1.59 10.92 7.41
N ARG A 97 1.84 11.45 8.62
CA ARG A 97 3.00 11.06 9.43
C ARG A 97 2.99 9.57 9.79
N PHE A 98 1.83 8.96 10.04
CA PHE A 98 1.75 7.53 10.34
C PHE A 98 2.16 6.69 9.13
N LEU A 99 1.69 7.06 7.94
CA LEU A 99 2.03 6.34 6.70
C LEU A 99 3.47 6.57 6.27
N TYR A 100 3.96 7.81 6.37
CA TYR A 100 5.33 8.15 5.98
C TYR A 100 6.37 7.44 6.86
N ASN A 101 6.13 7.41 8.18
CA ASN A 101 7.02 6.73 9.13
C ASN A 101 6.80 5.21 9.14
N GLY A 102 5.58 4.75 8.89
CA GLY A 102 5.20 3.33 8.79
C GLY A 102 5.57 2.67 7.46
N HIS A 103 6.41 3.30 6.64
CA HIS A 103 6.83 2.76 5.36
C HIS A 103 7.47 1.37 5.52
N ARG A 104 6.82 0.35 4.95
CA ARG A 104 7.18 -1.08 5.03
C ARG A 104 7.19 -1.69 6.43
N ILE A 105 6.77 -0.99 7.49
CA ILE A 105 6.91 -1.45 8.88
C ILE A 105 6.20 -2.79 9.17
N LYS A 106 5.22 -3.16 8.34
CA LYS A 106 4.51 -4.44 8.45
C LYS A 106 5.34 -5.64 7.99
N TYR A 107 6.25 -5.46 7.03
CA TYR A 107 6.95 -6.57 6.38
C TYR A 107 8.47 -6.40 6.27
N TRP A 108 9.04 -5.24 6.66
CA TRP A 108 10.49 -4.99 6.64
C TRP A 108 10.92 -4.06 7.80
N PRO A 109 12.11 -4.27 8.41
CA PRO A 109 13.06 -5.36 8.19
C PRO A 109 12.61 -6.70 8.80
N VAL A 110 11.72 -6.65 9.78
CA VAL A 110 11.11 -7.82 10.41
C VAL A 110 9.61 -7.72 10.22
N ARG A 111 8.97 -8.83 9.86
CA ARG A 111 7.52 -8.88 9.73
C ARG A 111 6.85 -8.59 11.08
N ASN A 112 5.91 -7.66 11.09
CA ASN A 112 5.09 -7.31 12.24
C ASN A 112 3.62 -7.24 11.81
N ASP A 113 2.88 -8.31 12.07
CA ASP A 113 1.48 -8.43 11.65
C ASP A 113 0.54 -7.42 12.33
N ARG A 114 0.94 -6.88 13.48
CA ARG A 114 0.20 -5.82 14.19
C ARG A 114 0.44 -4.44 13.59
N ALA A 115 1.54 -4.26 12.86
CA ALA A 115 1.83 -2.98 12.23
C ALA A 115 0.92 -2.73 11.02
N PHE A 116 0.62 -1.45 10.80
CA PHE A 116 -0.11 -0.96 9.64
C PHE A 116 0.82 -0.31 8.62
N SER A 117 0.64 -0.64 7.35
CA SER A 117 1.27 0.03 6.21
C SER A 117 0.34 -0.02 5.00
N VAL A 118 0.51 0.91 4.07
CA VAL A 118 -0.10 0.84 2.73
C VAL A 118 1.02 0.72 1.70
N PRO A 119 1.05 -0.35 0.87
CA PRO A 119 0.18 -1.53 0.92
C PRO A 119 0.37 -2.34 2.22
N CYS A 120 -0.66 -3.09 2.62
CA CYS A 120 -0.63 -3.93 3.83
C CYS A 120 -0.11 -5.36 3.57
N GLY A 121 0.30 -5.66 2.34
CA GLY A 121 0.82 -6.97 1.93
C GLY A 121 0.60 -7.27 0.44
N PRO A 122 1.01 -8.47 -0.03
CA PRO A 122 0.95 -8.88 -1.44
C PRO A 122 -0.43 -8.80 -2.10
N GLN A 123 -1.47 -9.08 -1.34
CA GLN A 123 -2.85 -9.06 -1.82
C GLN A 123 -3.49 -7.67 -1.72
N CYS A 124 -2.82 -6.70 -1.10
CA CYS A 124 -3.38 -5.37 -0.91
C CYS A 124 -3.56 -4.66 -2.26
N ARG A 125 -4.78 -4.20 -2.51
CA ARG A 125 -5.15 -3.40 -3.68
C ARG A 125 -5.38 -1.92 -3.36
N HIS A 126 -4.97 -1.48 -2.18
CA HIS A 126 -5.20 -0.11 -1.72
C HIS A 126 -3.98 0.77 -1.96
N SER A 127 -4.25 2.04 -2.28
CA SER A 127 -3.27 3.12 -2.29
C SER A 127 -3.83 4.32 -1.53
N VAL A 128 -3.11 5.44 -1.55
CA VAL A 128 -3.51 6.66 -0.85
C VAL A 128 -3.61 7.82 -1.82
N ARG A 129 -4.52 8.75 -1.55
CA ARG A 129 -4.71 9.97 -2.35
C ARG A 129 -4.83 11.18 -1.44
N ARG A 130 -4.60 12.37 -2.01
CA ARG A 130 -4.97 13.62 -1.34
C ARG A 130 -6.47 13.61 -1.05
N ILE A 131 -6.84 14.10 0.12
CA ILE A 131 -8.24 14.38 0.45
C ILE A 131 -8.79 15.48 -0.47
N SER A 132 -10.08 15.40 -0.82
CA SER A 132 -10.75 16.48 -1.54
C SER A 132 -11.02 17.66 -0.61
N SER A 133 -11.18 18.87 -1.17
CA SER A 133 -11.55 20.06 -0.38
C SER A 133 -12.85 19.86 0.40
N SER A 134 -13.83 19.16 -0.19
CA SER A 134 -15.07 18.80 0.48
C SER A 134 -14.85 17.86 1.67
N ALA A 135 -14.01 16.84 1.50
CA ALA A 135 -13.67 15.93 2.59
C ALA A 135 -12.91 16.65 3.71
N LYS A 136 -12.00 17.56 3.36
CA LYS A 136 -11.28 18.41 4.32
C LYS A 136 -12.23 19.28 5.14
N ALA A 137 -13.19 19.94 4.49
CA ALA A 137 -14.20 20.74 5.18
C ALA A 137 -15.07 19.91 6.14
N MET A 138 -15.47 18.70 5.74
CA MET A 138 -16.20 17.78 6.61
C MET A 138 -15.37 17.36 7.83
N ILE A 139 -14.09 17.05 7.60
CA ILE A 139 -13.13 16.68 8.65
C ILE A 139 -13.01 17.81 9.70
N GLU A 140 -12.81 19.05 9.26
CA GLU A 140 -12.67 20.21 10.13
C GLU A 140 -13.97 20.51 10.90
N LEU A 141 -15.13 20.29 10.27
CA LEU A 141 -16.43 20.49 10.91
C LEU A 141 -16.66 19.45 12.01
N GLU A 142 -16.36 18.17 11.75
CA GLU A 142 -16.42 17.10 12.75
C GLU A 142 -15.48 17.36 13.93
N GLU A 143 -14.25 17.81 13.67
CA GLU A 143 -13.28 18.11 14.73
C GLU A 143 -13.75 19.26 15.62
N LYS A 144 -14.38 20.29 15.04
CA LYS A 144 -14.98 21.40 15.80
C LYS A 144 -16.17 20.96 16.64
N GLN A 145 -16.98 20.03 16.14
CA GLN A 145 -18.21 19.58 16.82
C GLN A 145 -17.95 18.51 17.89
N PHE A 146 -17.02 17.58 17.64
CA PHE A 146 -16.87 16.36 18.42
C PHE A 146 -15.44 16.13 18.97
N GLY A 147 -14.46 16.96 18.60
CA GLY A 147 -13.06 16.80 18.98
C GLY A 147 -12.31 15.72 18.16
N ALA A 148 -10.97 15.69 18.27
CA ALA A 148 -10.08 14.87 17.42
C ALA A 148 -10.04 13.36 17.75
N ALA A 149 -10.98 12.83 18.54
CA ALA A 149 -10.86 11.52 19.20
C ALA A 149 -10.97 10.29 18.27
N PHE A 150 -11.36 10.45 17.00
CA PHE A 150 -11.85 9.33 16.19
C PHE A 150 -10.91 8.75 15.12
N ARG A 151 -9.66 9.24 14.97
CA ARG A 151 -8.90 8.96 13.73
C ARG A 151 -7.48 8.43 13.90
N ARG A 152 -7.25 7.59 14.91
CA ARG A 152 -6.05 6.75 14.95
C ARG A 152 -6.46 5.32 14.61
N PRO A 153 -5.85 4.67 13.59
CA PRO A 153 -5.93 3.22 13.52
C PRO A 153 -5.40 2.68 14.86
N GLY A 154 -6.11 1.71 15.43
CA GLY A 154 -5.73 1.08 16.69
C GLY A 154 -4.30 0.51 16.65
N PRO A 155 -3.76 0.13 17.82
CA PRO A 155 -2.39 -0.37 17.95
C PRO A 155 -2.10 -1.60 17.07
#